data_AF-A0A4U6LLP9-F1
#
_entry.id   AF-A0A4U6LLP9-F1
#
_cell.length_a   1.000
_cell.length_b   1.000
_cell.length_c   1.000
_cell.angle_alpha   90.00
_cell.angle_beta   90.00
_cell.angle_gamma   90.00
#
_symmetry.space_group_name_H-M   'P 1'
#
loop_
_entity.id
_entity.type
_entity.pdbx_description
1 polymer ?
#
loop_
_entity_poly.entity_id
_entity_poly.type
_entity_poly.pdbx_seq_one_letter_code
_entity_poly.pdbx_strand_id
1 'polypeptide(L)' 'YVWITYAAVQSLATAMDRSGSKEPLDLVKDLKAHGADTVIGPLKWDEKGDLKGFEFGVFQW' A
#
# COMPACT_ATOMS: atom_id res chain seq x y z
N TYR A 1 -11.48 -9.25 -4.94
CA TYR A 1 -10.68 -9.62 -3.77
C TYR A 1 -9.23 -10.01 -4.10
N VAL A 2 -8.97 -10.78 -5.16
CA VAL A 2 -7.61 -11.23 -5.54
C VAL A 2 -6.59 -10.08 -5.63
N TRP A 3 -6.91 -9.01 -6.36
CA TRP A 3 -5.95 -7.93 -6.66
C TRP A 3 -5.59 -7.06 -5.44
N ILE A 4 -6.54 -6.83 -4.53
CA ILE A 4 -6.32 -6.00 -3.33
C ILE A 4 -5.38 -6.71 -2.35
N THR A 5 -5.59 -8.01 -2.13
CA THR A 5 -4.71 -8.79 -1.26
C THR A 5 -3.31 -8.93 -1.87
N TYR A 6 -3.21 -9.07 -3.19
CA TYR A 6 -1.92 -9.09 -3.88
C TYR A 6 -1.15 -7.76 -3.69
N ALA A 7 -1.84 -6.63 -3.87
CA ALA A 7 -1.25 -5.31 -3.65
C ALA A 7 -0.76 -5.09 -2.21
N ALA A 8 -1.43 -5.67 -1.21
CA ALA A 8 -0.98 -5.61 0.18
C ALA A 8 0.38 -6.32 0.38
N VAL A 9 0.58 -7.48 -0.25
CA VAL A 9 1.86 -8.21 -0.19
C VAL A 9 2.95 -7.45 -0.95
N GLN A 10 2.65 -6.88 -2.11
CA GLN A 10 3.59 -6.02 -2.84
C GLN A 10 4.03 -4.81 -2.00
N SER A 11 3.08 -4.18 -1.30
CA SER A 11 3.35 -3.04 -0.42
C SER A 11 4.30 -3.44 0.71
N LEU A 12 4.05 -4.58 1.36
CA LEU A 12 4.92 -5.10 2.41
C LEU A 12 6.35 -5.37 1.89
N ALA A 13 6.48 -6.05 0.76
CA ALA A 13 7.78 -6.35 0.15
C ALA A 13 8.55 -5.07 -0.21
N THR A 14 7.86 -4.09 -0.81
CA THR A 14 8.43 -2.78 -1.15
C THR A 14 9.01 -2.08 0.07
N ALA A 15 8.28 -2.09 1.18
CA ALA A 15 8.71 -1.46 2.41
C ALA A 15 9.95 -2.14 3.02
N MET A 16 9.98 -3.48 2.99
CA MET A 16 11.11 -4.25 3.49
C MET A 16 12.37 -3.99 2.67
N ASP A 17 12.26 -4.00 1.34
CA ASP A 17 13.40 -3.76 0.44
C ASP A 17 13.94 -2.33 0.56
N ARG A 18 13.05 -1.34 0.67
CA ARG A 18 13.44 0.08 0.73
C ARG A 18 13.98 0.51 2.09
N SER A 19 13.38 0.03 3.18
CA SER A 19 13.82 0.36 4.54
C SER A 19 15.00 -0.49 5.01
N GLY A 20 15.23 -1.66 4.40
CA GLY A 20 16.19 -2.66 4.88
C GLY A 20 15.82 -3.24 6.25
N SER A 21 14.61 -2.96 6.77
CA SER A 21 14.15 -3.37 8.09
C SER A 21 13.15 -4.52 7.99
N LYS A 22 12.98 -5.23 9.10
CA LYS A 22 11.87 -6.18 9.32
C LYS A 22 10.97 -5.72 10.47
N GLU A 23 11.30 -4.60 11.10
CA GLU A 23 10.55 -4.05 12.22
C GLU A 23 9.26 -3.40 11.70
N PRO A 24 8.08 -3.84 12.19
CA PRO A 24 6.80 -3.37 11.65
C PRO A 24 6.62 -1.85 11.64
N LEU A 25 7.15 -1.14 12.65
CA LEU A 25 7.04 0.31 12.74
C LEU A 25 7.86 1.03 11.67
N ASP A 26 9.03 0.50 11.31
CA ASP A 26 9.86 1.05 10.24
C ASP A 26 9.17 0.88 8.88
N LEU A 27 8.57 -0.29 8.64
CA LEU A 27 7.84 -0.58 7.41
C LEU A 27 6.62 0.33 7.24
N VAL A 28 5.84 0.53 8.31
CA VAL A 28 4.67 1.43 8.27
C VAL A 28 5.11 2.88 8.03
N LYS A 29 6.21 3.32 8.68
CA LYS A 29 6.75 4.66 8.49
C LYS A 29 7.20 4.88 7.04
N ASP A 30 7.90 3.91 6.47
CA ASP A 30 8.34 3.92 5.08
C ASP A 30 7.14 3.99 4.11
N LEU A 31 6.13 3.13 4.29
CA LEU A 31 4.92 3.13 3.46
C LEU A 31 4.17 4.47 3.51
N LYS A 32 4.02 5.06 4.69
CA LYS A 32 3.35 6.37 4.84
C LYS A 32 4.14 7.51 4.18
N ALA A 33 5.47 7.43 4.19
CA ALA A 33 6.33 8.46 3.61
C ALA A 33 6.43 8.36 2.07
N HIS A 34 6.46 7.14 1.54
CA HIS A 34 6.88 6.90 0.15
C HIS A 34 5.83 6.18 -0.72
N GLY A 35 4.83 5.54 -0.12
CA GLY A 35 3.84 4.76 -0.86
C GLY A 35 4.40 3.45 -1.43
N ALA A 36 3.63 2.81 -2.30
CA ALA A 36 4.04 1.60 -3.04
C ALA A 36 3.37 1.53 -4.41
N ASP A 37 4.11 1.10 -5.43
CA ASP A 37 3.58 0.82 -6.76
C ASP A 37 3.08 -0.62 -6.81
N THR A 38 1.81 -0.80 -7.15
CA THR A 38 1.14 -2.12 -7.11
C THR A 38 0.37 -2.40 -8.39
N VAL A 39 -0.13 -3.64 -8.52
CA VAL A 39 -0.98 -4.04 -9.65
C VAL A 39 -2.32 -3.31 -9.73
N ILE A 40 -2.75 -2.64 -8.65
CA ILE A 40 -3.96 -1.80 -8.64
C ILE A 40 -3.64 -0.31 -8.77
N GLY A 41 -2.38 0.03 -9.09
CA GLY A 41 -1.90 1.40 -9.21
C GLY A 41 -1.02 1.85 -8.03
N PRO A 42 -0.60 3.12 -8.05
CA PRO A 42 0.23 3.70 -7.00
C PRO A 42 -0.60 3.95 -5.73
N LEU A 43 -0.18 3.35 -4.62
CA LEU A 43 -0.83 3.49 -3.32
C LEU A 43 -0.11 4.50 -2.45
N LYS A 44 -0.88 5.37 -1.79
CA LYS A 44 -0.40 6.31 -0.77
C LYS A 44 -1.30 6.22 0.45
N TRP A 45 -0.69 6.27 1.63
CA TRP A 45 -1.42 6.19 2.90
C TRP A 45 -1.47 7.53 3.62
N ASP A 46 -2.50 7.72 4.43
CA ASP A 46 -2.58 8.80 5.40
C ASP A 46 -2.01 8.40 6.77
N GLU A 47 -2.09 9.33 7.73
CA GLU A 47 -1.58 9.11 9.08
C GLU A 47 -2.30 7.99 9.82
N LYS A 48 -3.57 7.72 9.48
CA LYS A 48 -4.38 6.66 10.08
C LYS A 48 -4.15 5.30 9.42
N GLY A 49 -3.58 5.28 8.22
CA GLY A 49 -3.34 4.08 7.44
C GLY A 49 -4.40 3.84 6.36
N ASP A 50 -5.25 4.82 6.08
CA ASP A 50 -6.21 4.76 4.99
C ASP A 50 -5.55 5.15 3.66
N LEU A 51 -6.03 4.55 2.55
CA LEU A 51 -5.56 4.90 1.23
C LEU A 51 -6.07 6.29 0.82
N LYS A 52 -5.15 7.17 0.41
CA LYS A 52 -5.48 8.45 -0.18
C LYS A 52 -5.90 8.26 -1.63
N GLY A 53 -7.10 8.75 -1.99
CA GLY A 53 -7.56 8.75 -3.37
C GLY A 53 -7.99 7.38 -3.90
N PHE A 54 -8.44 6.48 -3.03
CA PHE A 54 -9.07 5.24 -3.48
C PHE A 54 -10.44 5.55 -4.08
N GLU A 55 -10.58 5.35 -5.39
CA GLU A 55 -11.83 5.58 -6.10
C GLU A 55 -12.71 4.32 -6.09
N PHE A 56 -14.01 4.52 -5.88
CA PHE A 56 -14.98 3.45 -6.01
C PHE A 56 -15.53 3.44 -7.44
N GLY A 57 -15.40 2.30 -8.11
CA GLY A 57 -16.06 2.11 -9.40
C GLY A 57 -17.58 2.11 -9.25
N VAL A 58 -18.26 2.76 -10.19
CA VAL A 58 -19.72 2.67 -10.33
C VAL A 58 -20.03 1.50 -11.25
N PHE A 59 -20.87 0.58 -10.79
CA PHE A 59 -21.26 -0.60 -11.55
C PHE A 59 -22.77 -0.59 -11.76
N GLN A 60 -23.18 -0.86 -12.99
CA GLN A 60 -24.55 -1.29 -13.30
C GLN A 60 -24.51 -2.79 -13.53
N TRP A 61 -25.46 -3.49 -12.94
CA TRP A 61 -25.69 -4.92 -13.18
C TRP A 61 -26.37 -5.16 -14.52
#